data_AF-A0A6A4JE84-F1
#
_entry.id   AF-A0A6A4JE84-F1
#
_cell.length_a   1.000
_cell.length_b   1.000
_cell.length_c   1.000
_cell.angle_alpha   90.00
_cell.angle_beta   90.00
_cell.angle_gamma   90.00
#
_symmetry.space_group_name_H-M   'P 1'
#
loop_
_entity.id
_entity.type
_entity.pdbx_description
1 polymer ?
#
loop_
_entity_poly.entity_id
_entity_poly.type
_entity_poly.pdbx_seq_one_letter_code
_entity_poly.pdbx_strand_id
1 'polypeptide(L)'
;MPSIIESVDDIEDLLASQDIDLRENARQNVTVRVKRPKRRPPVAIGEDSQTDVVSEAPTPTPLTSVIPGTQSVYVKTWGCTHNSSDSEYMAGLLAAYGYNLTDNKAFADLWLLNSCTVKNPAEDHLRNEISAGRKAGKHVVVAGCVSQGAPKSEFLKGLSIIGVQQIDRVVEVVEETLKGNSVRLLGQKKSGGKKLGGAPLALPKIRRNPLVEIIAINTGCLNQCTYCKTKHARGDLGSYPVDEIVSRAKEAFSEGVVELWLTSEDTGAYGRDIGTSLPELLDRLVPEIPDGCMLRVGMTNPPYILEHLEAMSRILNHPRVYSFLHVPVQSGSDSVLMDMKREYNRKDFEDIVVFLRERVPDMTIATDIICGFPTETESDFDETMSLCAKHKFPSLFINQFFPRPGTPAAKMVKVPTVEVKKRTKRLTELFYSYEPYGQMVGRICDVLVTEEAYDGQHYVGHNKSYHQVLVPKDEALMGKLVRVKIVSASKFSIVGEVVDVTTLHHRQLLETPPRSGLVSLTRSSIYSAVALLILIIARFIWVFL
;
A
#
# COMPACT_ATOMS: atom_id res chain seq x y z
N MET A 1 -14.88 25.22 -17.12
CA MET A 1 -13.61 25.70 -17.69
C MET A 1 -12.51 24.75 -17.22
N PRO A 2 -11.67 24.23 -18.13
CA PRO A 2 -11.58 22.79 -18.29
C PRO A 2 -10.66 22.12 -17.27
N SER A 3 -11.25 21.13 -16.59
CA SER A 3 -10.61 20.10 -15.79
C SER A 3 -9.77 19.20 -16.69
N ILE A 4 -8.46 19.18 -16.46
CA ILE A 4 -7.53 18.25 -17.11
C ILE A 4 -7.15 17.20 -16.05
N ILE A 5 -7.79 16.05 -16.14
CA ILE A 5 -7.27 14.78 -15.62
C ILE A 5 -7.27 13.83 -16.82
N GLU A 6 -6.11 13.23 -17.02
CA GLU A 6 -5.62 12.59 -18.24
C GLU A 6 -6.61 11.64 -18.92
N SER A 7 -6.68 11.83 -20.24
CA SER A 7 -7.28 10.93 -21.21
C SER A 7 -6.67 9.53 -21.13
N VAL A 8 -7.55 8.54 -21.17
CA VAL A 8 -7.21 7.15 -21.49
C VAL A 8 -6.81 7.11 -22.96
N ASP A 9 -5.51 7.06 -23.23
CA ASP A 9 -5.00 6.71 -24.55
C ASP A 9 -4.65 5.22 -24.60
N ASP A 10 -5.15 4.60 -25.67
CA ASP A 10 -5.00 3.23 -26.10
C ASP A 10 -3.53 2.77 -26.17
N ILE A 11 -3.30 1.46 -25.96
CA ILE A 11 -2.41 0.65 -26.80
C ILE A 11 -2.72 -0.85 -26.57
N GLU A 12 -3.24 -1.46 -27.63
CA GLU A 12 -3.37 -2.91 -27.85
C GLU A 12 -2.06 -3.52 -28.38
N ASP A 13 -2.08 -4.85 -28.48
CA ASP A 13 -1.20 -5.74 -29.23
C ASP A 13 0.17 -6.10 -28.64
N LEU A 14 0.23 -7.33 -28.12
CA LEU A 14 1.16 -8.39 -28.55
C LEU A 14 0.91 -9.66 -27.69
N LEU A 15 0.16 -10.63 -28.23
CA LEU A 15 0.09 -11.99 -27.71
C LEU A 15 0.53 -12.97 -28.80
N ALA A 16 1.69 -13.59 -28.61
CA ALA A 16 2.02 -14.87 -29.23
C ALA A 16 2.11 -15.92 -28.13
N SER A 17 1.37 -17.00 -28.32
CA SER A 17 1.24 -18.16 -27.46
C SER A 17 2.50 -19.01 -27.43
N GLN A 18 2.78 -19.63 -26.27
CA GLN A 18 3.34 -20.99 -26.21
C GLN A 18 3.18 -21.58 -24.80
N ASP A 19 2.53 -22.74 -24.77
CA ASP A 19 2.31 -23.60 -23.60
C ASP A 19 3.61 -24.26 -23.16
N ILE A 20 3.88 -24.29 -21.84
CA ILE A 20 4.77 -25.30 -21.24
C ILE A 20 4.18 -25.76 -19.90
N ASP A 21 3.94 -27.05 -19.85
CA ASP A 21 3.48 -27.85 -18.71
C ASP A 21 4.55 -27.90 -17.59
N LEU A 22 4.15 -27.81 -16.33
CA LEU A 22 5.07 -27.86 -15.19
C LEU A 22 4.54 -28.74 -14.06
N ARG A 23 5.27 -29.82 -13.78
CA ARG A 23 5.21 -30.56 -12.52
C ARG A 23 6.45 -30.33 -11.66
N GLU A 24 6.15 -30.17 -10.37
CA GLU A 24 6.91 -30.55 -9.17
C GLU A 24 7.89 -29.60 -8.43
N ASN A 25 7.51 -29.43 -7.15
CA ASN A 25 8.24 -29.50 -5.88
C ASN A 25 9.30 -28.44 -5.51
N ALA A 26 8.90 -27.61 -4.55
CA ALA A 26 9.69 -26.58 -3.89
C ALA A 26 10.57 -27.16 -2.76
N ARG A 27 11.87 -26.85 -2.80
CA ARG A 27 12.77 -26.85 -1.64
C ARG A 27 13.24 -25.43 -1.38
N GLN A 28 13.17 -25.01 -0.12
CA GLN A 28 13.65 -23.73 0.39
C GLN A 28 15.17 -23.65 0.16
N ASN A 29 15.62 -22.77 -0.73
CA ASN A 29 17.04 -22.44 -0.89
C ASN A 29 17.21 -20.93 -1.09
N VAL A 30 17.97 -20.31 -0.20
CA VAL A 30 18.59 -19.00 -0.46
C VAL A 30 19.54 -19.19 -1.64
N THR A 31 19.29 -18.50 -2.75
CA THR A 31 20.15 -18.59 -3.95
C THR A 31 20.90 -17.29 -4.13
N VAL A 32 22.19 -17.30 -3.81
CA VAL A 32 23.14 -16.23 -4.14
C VAL A 32 23.85 -16.63 -5.43
N ARG A 33 23.67 -15.87 -6.51
CA ARG A 33 24.42 -16.07 -7.77
C ARG A 33 25.51 -15.01 -7.91
N VAL A 34 26.76 -15.43 -7.73
CA VAL A 34 27.96 -14.61 -7.97
C VAL A 34 28.32 -14.67 -9.46
N LYS A 35 28.36 -13.54 -10.17
CA LYS A 35 28.92 -13.47 -11.54
C LYS A 35 30.45 -13.46 -11.46
N ARG A 36 31.13 -14.49 -12.01
CA ARG A 36 32.59 -14.47 -12.21
C ARG A 36 32.94 -13.70 -13.50
N PRO A 37 34.01 -12.89 -13.53
CA PRO A 37 34.45 -12.22 -14.76
C PRO A 37 35.00 -13.26 -15.76
N LYS A 38 34.47 -13.27 -16.99
CA LYS A 38 34.99 -14.09 -18.09
C LYS A 38 36.34 -13.54 -18.54
N ARG A 39 37.41 -14.35 -18.45
CA ARG A 39 38.70 -14.06 -19.14
C ARG A 39 38.46 -14.14 -20.65
N ARG A 40 38.79 -13.08 -21.39
CA ARG A 40 38.79 -13.07 -22.86
C ARG A 40 39.97 -13.89 -23.38
N PRO A 41 39.80 -14.83 -24.32
CA PRO A 41 40.92 -15.40 -25.08
C PRO A 41 41.35 -14.43 -26.21
N PRO A 42 42.54 -14.61 -26.81
CA PRO A 42 43.08 -13.69 -27.80
C PRO A 42 42.34 -13.78 -29.14
N VAL A 43 42.31 -12.63 -29.82
CA VAL A 43 41.64 -12.38 -31.10
C VAL A 43 42.27 -13.19 -32.24
N ALA A 44 41.43 -13.82 -33.06
CA ALA A 44 41.76 -14.27 -34.41
C ALA A 44 40.74 -13.66 -35.39
N ILE A 45 41.26 -13.18 -36.52
CA ILE A 45 40.56 -12.44 -37.58
C ILE A 45 39.95 -13.45 -38.55
N GLY A 46 38.68 -13.26 -38.95
CA GLY A 46 38.02 -14.07 -39.98
C GLY A 46 36.52 -13.79 -40.16
N GLU A 47 36.23 -12.97 -41.17
CA GLU A 47 35.05 -12.77 -42.04
C GLU A 47 33.62 -13.26 -41.68
N ASP A 48 32.71 -12.27 -41.75
CA ASP A 48 31.33 -12.27 -42.24
C ASP A 48 30.36 -13.43 -41.91
N SER A 49 29.52 -13.18 -40.90
CA SER A 49 28.11 -13.58 -40.94
C SER A 49 27.25 -12.64 -40.08
N GLN A 50 26.29 -11.98 -40.73
CA GLN A 50 25.25 -11.17 -40.08
C GLN A 50 24.41 -12.09 -39.18
N THR A 51 24.50 -11.87 -37.88
CA THR A 51 23.54 -12.38 -36.90
C THR A 51 23.07 -11.20 -36.06
N ASP A 52 21.75 -11.07 -35.95
CA ASP A 52 21.07 -10.01 -35.21
C ASP A 52 21.55 -9.96 -33.76
N VAL A 53 22.33 -8.91 -33.45
CA VAL A 53 22.79 -8.64 -32.09
C VAL A 53 21.61 -8.10 -31.29
N VAL A 54 20.97 -8.97 -30.52
CA VAL A 54 20.11 -8.57 -29.40
C VAL A 54 20.97 -7.70 -28.48
N SER A 55 20.70 -6.39 -28.43
CA SER A 55 21.44 -5.47 -27.58
C SER A 55 21.29 -5.88 -26.11
N GLU A 56 22.34 -6.47 -25.52
CA GLU A 56 22.37 -6.72 -24.09
C GLU A 56 22.27 -5.38 -23.34
N ALA A 57 21.27 -5.25 -22.46
CA ALA A 57 21.10 -4.06 -21.64
C ALA A 57 22.38 -3.80 -20.83
N PRO A 58 22.81 -2.53 -20.66
CA PRO A 58 24.01 -2.19 -19.93
C PRO A 58 23.95 -2.78 -18.52
N THR A 59 24.93 -3.61 -18.18
CA THR A 59 25.03 -4.15 -16.81
C THR A 59 25.49 -3.01 -15.89
N PRO A 60 24.83 -2.77 -14.74
CA PRO A 60 25.27 -1.77 -13.78
C PRO A 60 26.74 -2.00 -13.44
N THR A 61 27.55 -0.93 -13.49
CA THR A 61 28.96 -1.04 -13.18
C THR A 61 29.09 -1.25 -11.67
N PRO A 62 29.70 -2.35 -11.19
CA PRO A 62 29.89 -2.56 -9.76
C PRO A 62 30.70 -1.39 -9.19
N LEU A 63 30.22 -0.78 -8.11
CA LEU A 63 30.95 0.29 -7.45
C LEU A 63 32.28 -0.28 -6.91
N THR A 64 33.40 0.27 -7.37
CA THR A 64 34.77 -0.24 -7.09
C THR A 64 35.17 -0.06 -5.62
N SER A 65 34.47 0.80 -4.88
CA SER A 65 34.55 0.98 -3.43
C SER A 65 33.15 1.30 -2.89
N VAL A 66 32.42 0.28 -2.42
CA VAL A 66 31.15 0.46 -1.71
C VAL A 66 31.49 0.77 -0.26
N ILE A 67 31.46 2.04 0.15
CA ILE A 67 31.31 2.38 1.57
C ILE A 67 29.80 2.22 1.84
N PRO A 68 29.39 1.23 2.66
CA PRO A 68 27.97 1.02 2.98
C PRO A 68 27.31 2.30 3.46
N GLY A 69 26.12 2.59 2.93
CA GLY A 69 25.31 3.74 3.37
C GLY A 69 25.64 5.08 2.71
N THR A 70 26.69 5.22 1.88
CA THR A 70 26.94 6.51 1.20
C THR A 70 26.14 6.68 -0.10
N GLN A 71 25.56 5.60 -0.61
CA GLN A 71 24.82 5.60 -1.88
C GLN A 71 23.42 6.21 -1.72
N SER A 72 22.89 6.74 -2.82
CA SER A 72 21.54 7.28 -2.89
C SER A 72 20.55 6.22 -3.37
N VAL A 73 19.43 6.06 -2.66
CA VAL A 73 18.37 5.09 -2.96
C VAL A 73 17.07 5.81 -3.30
N TYR A 74 16.51 5.50 -4.46
CA TYR A 74 15.18 5.96 -4.88
C TYR A 74 14.14 4.90 -4.55
N VAL A 75 13.13 5.25 -3.76
CA VAL A 75 12.06 4.33 -3.35
C VAL A 75 10.76 4.73 -4.04
N LYS A 76 10.23 3.86 -4.90
CA LYS A 76 8.94 4.08 -5.58
C LYS A 76 7.97 2.96 -5.26
N THR A 77 6.72 3.33 -4.97
CA THR A 77 5.68 2.36 -4.61
C THR A 77 4.44 2.59 -5.46
N TRP A 78 3.86 1.51 -5.95
CA TRP A 78 2.54 1.47 -6.55
C TRP A 78 1.64 0.47 -5.81
N GLY A 79 0.35 0.79 -5.69
CA GLY A 79 -0.64 -0.13 -5.17
C GLY A 79 -1.40 0.37 -3.95
N CYS A 80 -1.49 -0.47 -2.92
CA CYS A 80 -2.35 -0.25 -1.76
C CYS A 80 -1.64 0.41 -0.57
N THR A 81 -2.43 0.75 0.46
CA THR A 81 -1.93 1.33 1.73
C THR A 81 -0.97 0.38 2.46
N HIS A 82 -1.21 -0.94 2.45
CA HIS A 82 -0.27 -1.92 3.02
C HIS A 82 1.10 -1.87 2.34
N ASN A 83 1.16 -1.85 1.01
CA ASN A 83 2.42 -1.70 0.28
C ASN A 83 3.10 -0.35 0.56
N SER A 84 2.32 0.71 0.76
CA SER A 84 2.86 2.02 1.15
C SER A 84 3.55 1.90 2.52
N SER A 85 2.89 1.31 3.51
CA SER A 85 3.48 1.02 4.83
C SER A 85 4.76 0.17 4.73
N ASP A 86 4.78 -0.89 3.91
CA ASP A 86 5.98 -1.72 3.70
C ASP A 86 7.15 -0.88 3.17
N SER A 87 6.85 0.10 2.31
CA SER A 87 7.86 0.99 1.73
C SER A 87 8.40 1.98 2.75
N GLU A 88 7.54 2.48 3.64
CA GLU A 88 7.92 3.38 4.73
C GLU A 88 8.85 2.67 5.73
N TYR A 89 8.60 1.39 6.03
CA TYR A 89 9.51 0.56 6.82
C TYR A 89 10.85 0.30 6.11
N MET A 90 10.81 -0.05 4.82
CA MET A 90 12.04 -0.25 4.05
C MET A 90 12.89 1.03 3.98
N ALA A 91 12.26 2.17 3.75
CA ALA A 91 12.90 3.48 3.79
C ALA A 91 13.51 3.78 5.16
N GLY A 92 12.76 3.54 6.25
CA GLY A 92 13.24 3.74 7.61
C GLY A 92 14.47 2.88 7.94
N LEU A 93 14.48 1.62 7.54
CA LEU A 93 15.63 0.72 7.72
C LEU A 93 16.87 1.16 6.93
N LEU A 94 16.69 1.58 5.67
CA LEU A 94 17.78 2.06 4.84
C LEU A 94 18.40 3.34 5.41
N ALA A 95 17.55 4.30 5.82
CA ALA A 95 18.01 5.55 6.42
C ALA A 95 18.64 5.36 7.80
N ALA A 96 18.12 4.42 8.62
CA ALA A 96 18.71 4.04 9.90
C ALA A 96 20.10 3.43 9.73
N TYR A 97 20.31 2.66 8.66
CA TYR A 97 21.61 2.10 8.33
C TYR A 97 22.61 3.14 7.80
N GLY A 98 22.11 4.18 7.13
CA GLY A 98 22.91 5.33 6.69
C GLY A 98 22.66 5.79 5.26
N TYR A 99 21.87 5.04 4.46
CA TYR A 99 21.60 5.36 3.06
C TYR A 99 20.87 6.70 2.89
N ASN A 100 21.22 7.42 1.82
CA ASN A 100 20.56 8.67 1.45
C ASN A 100 19.33 8.36 0.60
N LEU A 101 18.13 8.66 1.10
CA LEU A 101 16.92 8.51 0.30
C LEU A 101 16.72 9.75 -0.57
N THR A 102 16.33 9.54 -1.84
CA THR A 102 16.08 10.63 -2.79
C THR A 102 14.80 10.39 -3.58
N ASP A 103 14.07 11.46 -3.88
CA ASP A 103 12.91 11.45 -4.78
C ASP A 103 13.32 11.57 -6.26
N ASN A 104 14.57 11.97 -6.53
CA ASN A 104 15.07 12.08 -7.90
C ASN A 104 15.73 10.77 -8.35
N LYS A 105 15.00 10.01 -9.16
CA LYS A 105 15.47 8.73 -9.70
C LYS A 105 16.76 8.81 -10.54
N ALA A 106 17.07 9.97 -11.13
CA ALA A 106 18.28 10.14 -11.94
C ALA A 106 19.54 10.13 -11.07
N PHE A 107 19.47 10.72 -9.87
CA PHE A 107 20.60 10.81 -8.93
C PHE A 107 20.77 9.58 -8.03
N ALA A 108 19.79 8.68 -7.99
CA ALA A 108 19.90 7.46 -7.22
C ALA A 108 20.87 6.45 -7.85
N ASP A 109 21.67 5.78 -7.03
CA ASP A 109 22.51 4.65 -7.43
C ASP A 109 21.69 3.36 -7.54
N LEU A 110 20.65 3.24 -6.71
CA LEU A 110 19.77 2.08 -6.67
C LEU A 110 18.29 2.48 -6.62
N TRP A 111 17.47 1.76 -7.38
CA TRP A 111 16.02 1.90 -7.39
C TRP A 111 15.39 0.74 -6.63
N LEU A 112 14.70 1.05 -5.53
CA LEU A 112 13.85 0.14 -4.78
C LEU A 112 12.40 0.33 -5.25
N LEU A 113 11.92 -0.63 -6.03
CA LEU A 113 10.61 -0.57 -6.68
C LEU A 113 9.64 -1.55 -6.00
N ASN A 114 8.65 -1.03 -5.29
CA ASN A 114 7.65 -1.83 -4.58
C ASN A 114 6.30 -1.79 -5.33
N SER A 115 5.70 -2.94 -5.65
CA SER A 115 4.41 -2.97 -6.36
C SER A 115 3.42 -4.01 -5.87
N CYS A 116 2.14 -3.70 -6.04
CA CYS A 116 1.02 -4.54 -5.67
C CYS A 116 0.56 -5.39 -6.86
N THR A 117 0.25 -6.68 -6.61
CA THR A 117 -0.29 -7.60 -7.63
C THR A 117 -1.81 -7.45 -7.81
N VAL A 118 -2.45 -6.54 -7.06
CA VAL A 118 -3.91 -6.41 -7.02
C VAL A 118 -4.45 -5.53 -8.14
N LYS A 119 -3.65 -4.64 -8.72
CA LYS A 119 -4.10 -3.79 -9.83
C LYS A 119 -3.13 -3.96 -11.00
N ASN A 120 -3.62 -4.43 -12.16
CA ASN A 120 -2.79 -4.64 -13.35
C ASN A 120 -1.96 -3.40 -13.75
N PRO A 121 -2.52 -2.17 -13.75
CA PRO A 121 -1.72 -0.98 -14.03
C PRO A 121 -0.50 -0.84 -13.12
N ALA A 122 -0.59 -1.22 -11.84
CA ALA A 122 0.56 -1.17 -10.92
C ALA A 122 1.65 -2.19 -11.30
N GLU A 123 1.29 -3.35 -11.84
CA GLU A 123 2.23 -4.33 -12.37
C GLU A 123 2.87 -3.85 -13.68
N ASP A 124 2.10 -3.21 -14.56
CA ASP A 124 2.59 -2.62 -15.80
C ASP A 124 3.56 -1.46 -15.56
N HIS A 125 3.24 -0.54 -14.65
CA HIS A 125 4.15 0.53 -14.23
C HIS A 125 5.45 -0.03 -13.63
N LEU A 126 5.37 -1.07 -12.80
CA LEU A 126 6.56 -1.73 -12.26
C LEU A 126 7.44 -2.29 -13.39
N ARG A 127 6.85 -3.02 -14.35
CA ARG A 127 7.58 -3.61 -15.48
C ARG A 127 8.28 -2.52 -16.31
N ASN A 128 7.58 -1.43 -16.58
CA ASN A 128 8.11 -0.30 -17.33
C ASN A 128 9.27 0.38 -16.59
N GLU A 129 9.14 0.61 -15.27
CA GLU A 129 10.18 1.25 -14.48
C GLU A 129 11.42 0.34 -14.31
N ILE A 130 11.23 -0.98 -14.19
CA ILE A 130 12.34 -1.94 -14.21
C ILE A 130 13.14 -1.84 -15.52
N SER A 131 12.43 -1.78 -16.66
CA SER A 131 13.08 -1.66 -17.97
C SER A 131 13.83 -0.34 -18.09
N ALA A 132 13.23 0.77 -17.65
CA ALA A 132 13.87 2.08 -17.61
C ALA A 132 15.12 2.10 -16.73
N GLY A 133 15.06 1.53 -15.53
CA GLY A 133 16.20 1.46 -14.61
C GLY A 133 17.36 0.66 -15.17
N ARG A 134 17.07 -0.50 -15.79
CA ARG A 134 18.08 -1.31 -16.49
C ARG A 134 18.72 -0.58 -17.66
N LYS A 135 17.92 0.10 -18.49
CA LYS A 135 18.44 0.90 -19.62
C LYS A 135 19.33 2.04 -19.14
N ALA A 136 19.00 2.64 -17.99
CA ALA A 136 19.79 3.67 -17.33
C ALA A 136 21.00 3.14 -16.55
N GLY A 137 21.28 1.82 -16.58
CA GLY A 137 22.40 1.20 -15.88
C GLY A 137 22.29 1.25 -14.35
N LYS A 138 21.09 1.46 -13.80
CA LYS A 138 20.84 1.55 -12.36
C LYS A 138 20.73 0.16 -11.73
N HIS A 139 21.15 0.04 -10.47
CA HIS A 139 20.83 -1.15 -9.67
C HIS A 139 19.34 -1.17 -9.35
N VAL A 140 18.68 -2.32 -9.47
CA VAL A 140 17.23 -2.44 -9.28
C VAL A 140 16.91 -3.56 -8.29
N VAL A 141 16.19 -3.20 -7.23
CA VAL A 141 15.61 -4.13 -6.26
C VAL A 141 14.09 -4.05 -6.37
N VAL A 142 13.44 -5.21 -6.47
CA VAL A 142 11.98 -5.29 -6.57
C VAL A 142 11.38 -5.85 -5.29
N ALA A 143 10.43 -5.13 -4.71
CA ALA A 143 9.69 -5.53 -3.53
C ALA A 143 8.18 -5.66 -3.80
N GLY A 144 7.48 -6.26 -2.84
CA GLY A 144 6.02 -6.26 -2.80
C GLY A 144 5.34 -7.50 -3.35
N CYS A 145 4.02 -7.42 -3.48
CA CYS A 145 3.17 -8.55 -3.82
C CYS A 145 3.42 -9.11 -5.23
N VAL A 146 3.84 -8.30 -6.20
CA VAL A 146 4.10 -8.77 -7.58
C VAL A 146 5.22 -9.79 -7.59
N SER A 147 6.36 -9.45 -6.97
CA SER A 147 7.54 -10.32 -6.95
C SER A 147 7.32 -11.58 -6.12
N GLN A 148 6.43 -11.53 -5.13
CA GLN A 148 6.05 -12.68 -4.29
C GLN A 148 4.99 -13.58 -4.95
N GLY A 149 4.00 -13.00 -5.63
CA GLY A 149 2.90 -13.73 -6.26
C GLY A 149 3.23 -14.35 -7.62
N ALA A 150 4.20 -13.77 -8.35
CA ALA A 150 4.68 -14.29 -9.62
C ALA A 150 6.23 -14.21 -9.72
N PRO A 151 6.97 -14.92 -8.84
CA PRO A 151 8.42 -14.81 -8.77
C PRO A 151 9.14 -15.31 -10.03
N LYS A 152 8.48 -16.14 -10.85
CA LYS A 152 9.08 -16.72 -12.06
C LYS A 152 8.84 -15.89 -13.32
N SER A 153 8.19 -14.72 -13.22
CA SER A 153 7.97 -13.86 -14.38
C SER A 153 9.28 -13.43 -15.04
N GLU A 154 9.34 -13.48 -16.38
CA GLU A 154 10.57 -13.20 -17.14
C GLU A 154 11.14 -11.81 -16.87
N PHE A 155 10.30 -10.79 -16.69
CA PHE A 155 10.75 -9.41 -16.42
C PHE A 155 11.46 -9.26 -15.06
N LEU A 156 11.30 -10.22 -14.14
CA LEU A 156 11.97 -10.24 -12.83
C LEU A 156 13.30 -11.02 -12.84
N LYS A 157 13.63 -11.68 -13.95
CA LYS A 157 14.80 -12.56 -14.06
C LYS A 157 16.10 -11.76 -13.89
N GLY A 158 16.94 -12.18 -12.95
CA GLY A 158 18.22 -11.54 -12.65
C GLY A 158 18.13 -10.25 -11.81
N LEU A 159 16.96 -9.91 -11.28
CA LEU A 159 16.80 -8.83 -10.29
C LEU A 159 16.94 -9.36 -8.88
N SER A 160 17.35 -8.47 -7.97
CA SER A 160 17.21 -8.71 -6.55
C SER A 160 15.76 -8.49 -6.11
N ILE A 161 15.26 -9.36 -5.22
CA ILE A 161 13.86 -9.41 -4.83
C ILE A 161 13.71 -9.50 -3.32
N ILE A 162 12.82 -8.68 -2.77
CA ILE A 162 12.38 -8.68 -1.38
C ILE A 162 10.92 -9.08 -1.32
N GLY A 163 10.64 -10.18 -0.62
CA GLY A 163 9.31 -10.67 -0.36
C GLY A 163 8.61 -9.87 0.73
N VAL A 164 7.27 -9.88 0.70
CA VAL A 164 6.40 -9.10 1.59
C VAL A 164 6.59 -9.37 3.09
N GLN A 165 7.17 -10.52 3.47
CA GLN A 165 7.44 -10.87 4.88
C GLN A 165 8.91 -10.67 5.29
N GLN A 166 9.77 -10.24 4.37
CA GLN A 166 11.22 -10.11 4.58
C GLN A 166 11.72 -8.68 4.38
N ILE A 167 10.83 -7.69 4.46
CA ILE A 167 11.16 -6.27 4.29
C ILE A 167 12.17 -5.78 5.35
N ASP A 168 12.25 -6.44 6.50
CA ASP A 168 13.26 -6.22 7.55
C ASP A 168 14.70 -6.49 7.09
N ARG A 169 14.88 -7.24 6.00
CA ARG A 169 16.19 -7.56 5.41
C ARG A 169 16.50 -6.72 4.17
N VAL A 170 15.80 -5.59 3.97
CA VAL A 170 16.03 -4.71 2.81
C VAL A 170 17.49 -4.26 2.68
N VAL A 171 18.15 -3.95 3.80
CA VAL A 171 19.53 -3.48 3.83
C VAL A 171 20.48 -4.52 3.22
N GLU A 172 20.33 -5.79 3.62
CA GLU A 172 21.14 -6.90 3.08
C GLU A 172 20.97 -7.02 1.56
N VAL A 173 19.73 -6.93 1.07
CA VAL A 173 19.46 -7.05 -0.36
C VAL A 173 20.01 -5.87 -1.14
N VAL A 174 19.89 -4.65 -0.62
CA VAL A 174 20.45 -3.43 -1.24
C VAL A 174 21.97 -3.51 -1.32
N GLU A 175 22.64 -3.85 -0.22
CA GLU A 175 24.10 -4.03 -0.15
C GLU A 175 24.62 -5.03 -1.20
N GLU A 176 24.02 -6.22 -1.25
CA GLU A 176 24.43 -7.24 -2.21
C GLU A 176 24.13 -6.82 -3.65
N THR A 177 23.05 -6.08 -3.89
CA THR A 177 22.71 -5.58 -5.22
C THR A 177 23.71 -4.54 -5.69
N LEU A 178 24.17 -3.63 -4.82
CA LEU A 178 25.19 -2.63 -5.12
C LEU A 178 26.56 -3.27 -5.43
N LYS A 179 26.87 -4.42 -4.81
CA LYS A 179 28.05 -5.24 -5.13
C LYS A 179 27.93 -5.99 -6.47
N GLY A 180 26.77 -5.92 -7.13
CA GLY A 180 26.48 -6.61 -8.39
C GLY A 180 25.96 -8.04 -8.24
N ASN A 181 25.64 -8.47 -7.01
CA ASN A 181 25.00 -9.76 -6.76
C ASN A 181 23.47 -9.64 -6.93
N SER A 182 22.83 -10.78 -7.22
CA SER A 182 21.36 -10.88 -7.22
C SER A 182 20.93 -11.74 -6.04
N VAL A 183 20.09 -11.17 -5.17
CA VAL A 183 19.57 -11.83 -3.96
C VAL A 183 18.06 -11.92 -4.03
N ARG A 184 17.51 -13.10 -3.73
CA ARG A 184 16.06 -13.33 -3.74
C ARG A 184 15.60 -13.84 -2.38
N LEU A 185 14.92 -12.98 -1.63
CA LEU A 185 14.33 -13.29 -0.33
C LEU A 185 12.82 -13.44 -0.50
N LEU A 186 12.32 -14.67 -0.60
CA LEU A 186 10.89 -14.99 -0.81
C LEU A 186 10.32 -15.93 0.27
N GLY A 187 11.07 -16.12 1.35
CA GLY A 187 10.72 -17.02 2.46
C GLY A 187 9.54 -16.49 3.28
N GLN A 188 8.83 -17.42 3.91
CA GLN A 188 7.77 -17.11 4.86
C GLN A 188 8.30 -17.13 6.29
N LYS A 189 7.85 -16.20 7.13
CA LYS A 189 8.13 -16.18 8.57
C LYS A 189 7.06 -16.94 9.34
N LYS A 190 7.50 -17.85 10.19
CA LYS A 190 6.65 -18.61 11.11
C LYS A 190 7.27 -18.61 12.50
N SER A 191 6.43 -18.51 13.54
CA SER A 191 6.82 -18.68 14.94
C SER A 191 5.90 -19.71 15.58
N GLY A 192 6.47 -20.72 16.24
CA GLY A 192 5.68 -21.80 16.85
C GLY A 192 4.74 -22.53 15.88
N GLY A 193 5.10 -22.61 14.59
CA GLY A 193 4.25 -23.20 13.54
C GLY A 193 3.14 -22.28 13.01
N LYS A 194 2.84 -21.17 13.69
CA LYS A 194 1.89 -20.14 13.23
C LYS A 194 2.57 -19.09 12.38
N LYS A 195 1.79 -18.49 11.49
CA LYS A 195 2.25 -17.39 10.65
C LYS A 195 2.23 -16.09 11.44
N LEU A 196 3.27 -15.27 11.28
CA LEU A 196 3.36 -13.96 11.93
C LEU A 196 2.69 -12.87 11.08
N GLY A 197 2.36 -11.74 11.73
CA GLY A 197 1.84 -10.52 11.09
C GLY A 197 2.73 -9.93 9.99
N GLY A 198 4.01 -10.31 9.95
CA GLY A 198 4.98 -9.82 8.97
C GLY A 198 6.27 -9.36 9.64
N ALA A 199 6.79 -8.22 9.20
CA ALA A 199 7.93 -7.57 9.84
C ALA A 199 7.50 -6.91 11.17
N PRO A 200 8.33 -6.88 12.22
CA PRO A 200 7.94 -6.27 13.49
C PRO A 200 7.40 -4.84 13.31
N LEU A 201 6.31 -4.51 13.98
CA LEU A 201 5.76 -3.15 13.89
C LEU A 201 6.73 -2.12 14.47
N ALA A 202 7.57 -2.49 15.43
CA ALA A 202 8.57 -1.61 16.05
C ALA A 202 9.72 -1.17 15.11
N LEU A 203 9.78 -1.68 13.87
CA LEU A 203 10.82 -1.30 12.92
C LEU A 203 10.79 0.21 12.63
N PRO A 204 11.96 0.79 12.28
CA PRO A 204 12.02 2.18 11.95
C PRO A 204 11.26 2.48 10.66
N LYS A 205 10.63 3.65 10.62
CA LYS A 205 9.70 4.03 9.56
C LYS A 205 9.95 5.47 9.15
N ILE A 206 9.98 5.73 7.83
CA ILE A 206 9.94 7.08 7.26
C ILE A 206 8.61 7.21 6.54
N ARG A 207 7.72 8.04 7.09
CA ARG A 207 6.38 8.26 6.55
C ARG A 207 6.44 9.13 5.31
N ARG A 208 5.59 8.83 4.33
CA ARG A 208 5.39 9.72 3.18
C ARG A 208 4.65 10.99 3.56
N ASN A 209 3.63 10.83 4.41
CA ASN A 209 2.94 11.93 5.04
C ASN A 209 3.29 11.91 6.53
N PRO A 210 4.04 12.90 7.06
CA PRO A 210 4.43 12.91 8.47
C PRO A 210 3.25 12.96 9.45
N LEU A 211 2.06 13.37 8.97
CA LEU A 211 0.84 13.49 9.76
C LEU A 211 0.01 12.20 9.85
N VAL A 212 0.34 11.18 9.04
CA VAL A 212 -0.47 9.96 8.90
C VAL A 212 0.38 8.72 9.18
N GLU A 213 -0.02 7.89 10.13
CA GLU A 213 0.59 6.57 10.35
C GLU A 213 -0.30 5.45 9.80
N ILE A 214 0.26 4.68 8.88
CA ILE A 214 -0.35 3.46 8.36
C ILE A 214 0.12 2.26 9.19
N ILE A 215 -0.82 1.56 9.84
CA ILE A 215 -0.53 0.36 10.64
C ILE A 215 -1.19 -0.85 10.00
N ALA A 216 -0.37 -1.81 9.54
CA ALA A 216 -0.86 -3.11 9.12
C ALA A 216 -1.20 -3.96 10.34
N ILE A 217 -2.48 -4.34 10.52
CA ILE A 217 -2.93 -5.10 11.69
C ILE A 217 -2.78 -6.62 11.52
N ASN A 218 -2.73 -7.08 10.27
CA ASN A 218 -2.41 -8.46 9.93
C ASN A 218 -1.83 -8.52 8.51
N THR A 219 -1.29 -9.69 8.15
CA THR A 219 -0.93 -10.03 6.78
C THR A 219 -1.63 -11.29 6.31
N GLY A 220 -1.95 -11.34 5.03
CA GLY A 220 -2.61 -12.47 4.41
C GLY A 220 -4.13 -12.43 4.58
N CYS A 221 -4.78 -13.42 4.00
CA CYS A 221 -6.23 -13.43 3.83
C CYS A 221 -6.77 -14.85 4.03
N LEU A 222 -7.95 -14.97 4.64
CA LEU A 222 -8.65 -16.24 4.82
C LEU A 222 -9.42 -16.65 3.54
N ASN A 223 -9.86 -15.67 2.75
CA ASN A 223 -10.73 -15.88 1.59
C ASN A 223 -10.03 -16.66 0.45
N GLN A 224 -10.83 -17.35 -0.36
CA GLN A 224 -10.40 -18.20 -1.48
C GLN A 224 -10.93 -17.73 -2.84
N CYS A 225 -11.02 -16.40 -3.03
CA CYS A 225 -11.64 -15.80 -4.20
C CYS A 225 -10.97 -16.27 -5.51
N THR A 226 -11.76 -16.61 -6.52
CA THR A 226 -11.27 -17.22 -7.77
C THR A 226 -10.42 -16.30 -8.64
N TYR A 227 -10.44 -14.99 -8.40
CA TYR A 227 -9.70 -13.98 -9.17
C TYR A 227 -8.53 -13.34 -8.41
N CYS A 228 -8.45 -13.52 -7.09
CA CYS A 228 -7.58 -12.72 -6.24
C CYS A 228 -6.18 -13.35 -6.08
N LYS A 229 -5.12 -12.55 -6.26
CA LYS A 229 -3.73 -12.97 -6.03
C LYS A 229 -3.19 -12.71 -4.62
N THR A 230 -3.99 -12.06 -3.76
CA THR A 230 -3.57 -11.67 -2.42
C THR A 230 -3.08 -12.86 -1.59
N LYS A 231 -3.79 -13.98 -1.61
CA LYS A 231 -3.39 -15.19 -0.87
C LYS A 231 -2.11 -15.82 -1.42
N HIS A 232 -1.90 -15.78 -2.73
CA HIS A 232 -0.63 -16.23 -3.34
C HIS A 232 0.55 -15.35 -2.94
N ALA A 233 0.35 -14.03 -2.88
CA ALA A 233 1.40 -13.09 -2.52
C ALA A 233 1.66 -13.06 -1.01
N ARG A 234 0.63 -12.83 -0.19
CA ARG A 234 0.81 -12.61 1.24
C ARG A 234 0.62 -13.88 2.07
N GLY A 235 -0.10 -14.91 1.60
CA GLY A 235 -0.35 -16.17 2.31
C GLY A 235 -1.64 -16.16 3.14
N ASP A 236 -1.79 -17.12 4.05
CA ASP A 236 -2.91 -17.21 5.01
C ASP A 236 -2.89 -16.09 6.06
N LEU A 237 -3.95 -15.93 6.83
CA LEU A 237 -3.98 -14.92 7.89
C LEU A 237 -2.85 -15.13 8.92
N GLY A 238 -2.15 -14.05 9.24
CA GLY A 238 -1.28 -13.91 10.41
C GLY A 238 -1.49 -12.53 11.01
N SER A 239 -2.00 -12.45 12.23
CA SER A 239 -2.31 -11.19 12.91
C SER A 239 -1.17 -10.72 13.82
N TYR A 240 -1.01 -9.40 13.97
CA TYR A 240 -0.16 -8.86 15.03
C TYR A 240 -0.91 -8.88 16.38
N PRO A 241 -0.21 -9.12 17.50
CA PRO A 241 -0.80 -8.96 18.82
C PRO A 241 -1.35 -7.55 19.05
N VAL A 242 -2.46 -7.45 19.79
CA VAL A 242 -3.13 -6.17 20.10
C VAL A 242 -2.16 -5.16 20.72
N ASP A 243 -1.34 -5.61 21.68
CA ASP A 243 -0.42 -4.71 22.40
C ASP A 243 0.67 -4.13 21.48
N GLU A 244 1.12 -4.86 20.44
CA GLU A 244 2.08 -4.32 19.46
C GLU A 244 1.45 -3.21 18.62
N ILE A 245 0.20 -3.39 18.17
CA ILE A 245 -0.53 -2.39 17.38
C ILE A 245 -0.78 -1.14 18.23
N VAL A 246 -1.25 -1.32 19.46
CA VAL A 246 -1.50 -0.23 20.41
C VAL A 246 -0.21 0.51 20.75
N SER A 247 0.90 -0.21 20.98
CA SER A 247 2.20 0.41 21.25
C SER A 247 2.68 1.27 20.07
N ARG A 248 2.55 0.78 18.84
CA ARG A 248 2.91 1.55 17.63
C ARG A 248 2.01 2.77 17.47
N ALA A 249 0.71 2.66 17.74
CA ALA A 249 -0.18 3.82 17.70
C ALA A 249 0.24 4.92 18.69
N LYS A 250 0.56 4.55 19.94
CA LYS A 250 1.07 5.49 20.95
C LYS A 250 2.37 6.17 20.52
N GLU A 251 3.31 5.39 19.99
CA GLU A 251 4.56 5.90 19.45
C GLU A 251 4.29 6.93 18.34
N ALA A 252 3.43 6.60 17.37
CA ALA A 252 3.09 7.48 16.26
C ALA A 252 2.49 8.82 16.73
N PHE A 253 1.53 8.80 17.65
CA PHE A 253 0.96 10.03 18.22
C PHE A 253 2.01 10.85 19.00
N SER A 254 2.95 10.18 19.67
CA SER A 254 4.04 10.87 20.36
C SER A 254 4.97 11.64 19.40
N GLU A 255 5.05 11.19 18.14
CA GLU A 255 5.86 11.78 17.07
C GLU A 255 5.13 12.88 16.27
N GLY A 256 3.88 13.21 16.62
CA GLY A 256 3.11 14.29 15.97
C GLY A 256 2.20 13.84 14.83
N VAL A 257 1.98 12.53 14.66
CA VAL A 257 0.92 12.01 13.79
C VAL A 257 -0.44 12.43 14.33
N VAL A 258 -1.36 12.80 13.45
CA VAL A 258 -2.74 13.19 13.80
C VAL A 258 -3.79 12.24 13.23
N GLU A 259 -3.40 11.34 12.32
CA GLU A 259 -4.31 10.39 11.70
C GLU A 259 -3.72 8.98 11.64
N LEU A 260 -4.49 7.98 12.07
CA LEU A 260 -4.13 6.56 11.95
C LEU A 260 -4.94 5.89 10.86
N TRP A 261 -4.27 5.16 9.97
CA TRP A 261 -4.89 4.30 8.98
C TRP A 261 -4.59 2.85 9.31
N LEU A 262 -5.60 2.11 9.77
CA LEU A 262 -5.47 0.65 9.87
C LEU A 262 -5.61 0.04 8.49
N THR A 263 -4.69 -0.84 8.14
CA THR A 263 -4.69 -1.53 6.86
C THR A 263 -4.54 -3.03 7.03
N SER A 264 -5.11 -3.75 6.07
CA SER A 264 -5.06 -5.20 5.96
C SER A 264 -5.55 -5.59 4.57
N GLU A 265 -5.31 -6.85 4.21
CA GLU A 265 -6.04 -7.51 3.13
C GLU A 265 -7.54 -7.67 3.44
N ASP A 266 -7.88 -7.77 4.72
CA ASP A 266 -9.24 -7.87 5.24
C ASP A 266 -9.22 -7.56 6.74
N THR A 267 -9.58 -6.32 7.11
CA THR A 267 -9.55 -5.90 8.53
C THR A 267 -10.55 -6.66 9.39
N GLY A 268 -11.71 -7.04 8.85
CA GLY A 268 -12.72 -7.80 9.59
C GLY A 268 -12.24 -9.20 9.99
N ALA A 269 -11.28 -9.77 9.28
CA ALA A 269 -10.71 -11.08 9.61
C ALA A 269 -9.66 -11.03 10.72
N TYR A 270 -9.26 -9.84 11.19
CA TYR A 270 -8.23 -9.67 12.21
C TYR A 270 -8.55 -10.46 13.48
N GLY A 271 -7.52 -11.09 14.05
CA GLY A 271 -7.59 -11.69 15.37
C GLY A 271 -8.09 -13.13 15.41
N ARG A 272 -8.71 -13.63 14.34
CA ARG A 272 -9.25 -15.01 14.27
C ARG A 272 -8.21 -16.11 14.49
N ASP A 273 -6.96 -15.88 14.11
CA ASP A 273 -5.84 -16.80 14.26
C ASP A 273 -5.15 -16.77 15.64
N ILE A 274 -5.43 -15.71 16.42
CA ILE A 274 -4.84 -15.46 17.74
C ILE A 274 -5.88 -15.36 18.88
N GLY A 275 -7.17 -15.57 18.59
CA GLY A 275 -8.24 -15.60 19.59
C GLY A 275 -8.72 -14.23 20.06
N THR A 276 -8.69 -13.22 19.19
CA THR A 276 -9.27 -11.88 19.42
C THR A 276 -10.11 -11.46 18.21
N SER A 277 -10.53 -10.20 18.13
CA SER A 277 -11.34 -9.67 17.04
C SER A 277 -11.01 -8.21 16.71
N LEU A 278 -11.46 -7.72 15.55
CA LEU A 278 -11.32 -6.30 15.18
C LEU A 278 -11.96 -5.36 16.21
N PRO A 279 -13.19 -5.61 16.72
CA PRO A 279 -13.76 -4.78 17.78
C PRO A 279 -12.92 -4.72 19.05
N GLU A 280 -12.37 -5.84 19.52
CA GLU A 280 -11.53 -5.87 20.73
C GLU A 280 -10.24 -5.05 20.56
N LEU A 281 -9.62 -5.11 19.38
CA LEU A 281 -8.49 -4.24 19.03
C LEU A 281 -8.90 -2.76 19.08
N LEU A 282 -10.03 -2.42 18.46
CA LEU A 282 -10.50 -1.04 18.36
C LEU A 282 -10.89 -0.48 19.74
N ASP A 283 -11.53 -1.28 20.60
CA ASP A 283 -11.86 -0.90 21.99
C ASP A 283 -10.61 -0.59 22.81
N ARG A 284 -9.47 -1.24 22.51
CA ARG A 284 -8.16 -0.96 23.13
C ARG A 284 -7.43 0.22 22.49
N LEU A 285 -7.63 0.45 21.19
CA LEU A 285 -6.90 1.45 20.41
C LEU A 285 -7.53 2.85 20.51
N VAL A 286 -8.87 2.93 20.44
CA VAL A 286 -9.60 4.20 20.39
C VAL A 286 -9.34 5.12 21.60
N PRO A 287 -9.26 4.61 22.85
CA PRO A 287 -8.93 5.44 24.01
C PRO A 287 -7.55 6.11 23.94
N GLU A 288 -6.63 5.54 23.16
CA GLU A 288 -5.25 6.01 23.04
C GLU A 288 -5.09 7.12 21.98
N ILE A 289 -6.14 7.40 21.20
CA ILE A 289 -6.15 8.47 20.21
C ILE A 289 -6.33 9.81 20.91
N PRO A 290 -5.42 10.79 20.78
CA PRO A 290 -5.58 12.11 21.38
C PRO A 290 -6.77 12.88 20.80
N ASP A 291 -7.24 13.91 21.53
CA ASP A 291 -8.23 14.84 20.98
C ASP A 291 -7.70 15.58 19.76
N GLY A 292 -8.56 15.77 18.76
CA GLY A 292 -8.19 16.35 17.47
C GLY A 292 -7.58 15.35 16.48
N CYS A 293 -7.28 14.11 16.90
CA CYS A 293 -6.76 13.05 16.04
C CYS A 293 -7.87 12.09 15.59
N MET A 294 -7.66 11.41 14.46
CA MET A 294 -8.66 10.54 13.85
C MET A 294 -8.13 9.15 13.50
N LEU A 295 -9.00 8.15 13.56
CA LEU A 295 -8.74 6.78 13.14
C LEU A 295 -9.62 6.40 11.94
N ARG A 296 -8.96 5.90 10.90
CA ARG A 296 -9.59 5.28 9.73
C ARG A 296 -9.42 3.76 9.80
N VAL A 297 -10.55 3.05 9.78
CA VAL A 297 -10.57 1.60 9.62
C VAL A 297 -10.45 1.26 8.14
N GLY A 298 -9.58 0.30 7.82
CA GLY A 298 -9.36 -0.16 6.45
C GLY A 298 -10.52 -0.96 5.87
N MET A 299 -10.28 -1.54 4.71
CA MET A 299 -11.24 -2.37 3.99
C MET A 299 -11.59 -3.64 4.78
N THR A 300 -12.86 -4.04 4.75
CA THR A 300 -13.36 -5.29 5.34
C THR A 300 -14.26 -6.02 4.35
N ASN A 301 -14.18 -7.36 4.29
CA ASN A 301 -15.13 -8.12 3.49
C ASN A 301 -16.47 -8.32 4.25
N PRO A 302 -17.61 -8.45 3.52
CA PRO A 302 -18.92 -8.66 4.11
C PRO A 302 -19.03 -9.75 5.19
N PRO A 303 -18.52 -10.99 5.01
CA PRO A 303 -18.78 -12.08 5.97
C PRO A 303 -18.23 -11.77 7.37
N TYR A 304 -17.05 -11.15 7.45
CA TYR A 304 -16.43 -10.88 8.75
C TYR A 304 -17.00 -9.65 9.44
N ILE A 305 -17.42 -8.63 8.68
CA ILE A 305 -18.03 -7.44 9.30
C ILE A 305 -19.45 -7.73 9.80
N LEU A 306 -20.19 -8.63 9.13
CA LEU A 306 -21.54 -9.06 9.53
C LEU A 306 -21.57 -9.57 10.98
N GLU A 307 -20.56 -10.36 11.36
CA GLU A 307 -20.43 -10.92 12.71
C GLU A 307 -20.20 -9.86 13.80
N HIS A 308 -19.79 -8.65 13.41
CA HIS A 308 -19.34 -7.60 14.31
C HIS A 308 -20.11 -6.28 14.14
N LEU A 309 -21.22 -6.27 13.40
CA LEU A 309 -21.95 -5.05 13.04
C LEU A 309 -22.33 -4.17 14.24
N GLU A 310 -22.88 -4.76 15.31
CA GLU A 310 -23.31 -4.02 16.50
C GLU A 310 -22.13 -3.29 17.16
N ALA A 311 -21.04 -4.02 17.42
CA ALA A 311 -19.83 -3.46 18.02
C ALA A 311 -19.19 -2.41 17.11
N MET A 312 -19.12 -2.68 15.81
CA MET A 312 -18.57 -1.74 14.84
C MET A 312 -19.41 -0.48 14.69
N SER A 313 -20.75 -0.57 14.78
CA SER A 313 -21.61 0.62 14.77
C SER A 313 -21.33 1.53 15.96
N ARG A 314 -21.09 0.96 17.15
CA ARG A 314 -20.65 1.72 18.34
C ARG A 314 -19.29 2.38 18.12
N ILE A 315 -18.31 1.65 17.58
CA ILE A 315 -16.96 2.15 17.35
C ILE A 315 -16.96 3.28 16.31
N LEU A 316 -17.67 3.12 15.20
CA LEU A 316 -17.77 4.12 14.14
C LEU A 316 -18.48 5.41 14.60
N ASN A 317 -19.37 5.32 15.59
CA ASN A 317 -19.97 6.49 16.24
C ASN A 317 -19.00 7.27 17.14
N HIS A 318 -17.89 6.66 17.58
CA HIS A 318 -16.94 7.32 18.47
C HIS A 318 -16.33 8.56 17.80
N PRO A 319 -16.25 9.75 18.45
CA PRO A 319 -15.84 11.01 17.81
C PRO A 319 -14.51 10.92 17.07
N ARG A 320 -13.54 10.19 17.62
CA ARG A 320 -12.18 10.00 17.07
C ARG A 320 -12.03 8.92 15.98
N VAL A 321 -13.13 8.33 15.50
CA VAL A 321 -13.13 7.30 14.44
C VAL A 321 -13.94 7.80 13.26
N TYR A 322 -13.47 7.70 12.03
CA TYR A 322 -14.30 8.13 10.89
C TYR A 322 -15.56 7.26 10.73
N SER A 323 -16.70 7.91 10.42
CA SER A 323 -17.94 7.26 9.99
C SER A 323 -17.82 6.80 8.53
N PHE A 324 -16.79 5.99 8.27
CA PHE A 324 -16.43 5.51 6.94
C PHE A 324 -16.04 4.04 7.01
N LEU A 325 -16.53 3.25 6.07
CA LEU A 325 -16.09 1.88 5.91
C LEU A 325 -16.03 1.49 4.44
N HIS A 326 -14.96 0.80 4.07
CA HIS A 326 -14.78 0.27 2.72
C HIS A 326 -15.17 -1.21 2.71
N VAL A 327 -16.30 -1.54 2.07
CA VAL A 327 -16.88 -2.88 2.01
C VAL A 327 -17.04 -3.30 0.55
N PRO A 328 -16.10 -4.06 -0.03
CA PRO A 328 -16.15 -4.46 -1.44
C PRO A 328 -17.22 -5.52 -1.69
N VAL A 329 -18.25 -5.17 -2.47
CA VAL A 329 -19.29 -6.13 -2.88
C VAL A 329 -18.87 -6.95 -4.09
N GLN A 330 -18.05 -6.39 -4.99
CA GLN A 330 -17.50 -6.98 -6.21
C GLN A 330 -18.51 -7.20 -7.34
N SER A 331 -19.71 -7.71 -7.05
CA SER A 331 -20.82 -7.85 -8.00
C SER A 331 -22.15 -7.74 -7.27
N GLY A 332 -23.21 -7.29 -7.95
CA GLY A 332 -24.56 -7.31 -7.41
C GLY A 332 -25.36 -8.57 -7.74
N SER A 333 -24.78 -9.54 -8.45
CA SER A 333 -25.40 -10.84 -8.76
C SER A 333 -24.87 -11.96 -7.88
N ASP A 334 -25.78 -12.71 -7.25
CA ASP A 334 -25.45 -13.85 -6.39
C ASP A 334 -24.77 -14.98 -7.18
N SER A 335 -25.15 -15.17 -8.45
CA SER A 335 -24.53 -16.15 -9.34
C SER A 335 -23.05 -15.83 -9.55
N VAL A 336 -22.74 -14.57 -9.90
CA VAL A 336 -21.37 -14.10 -10.09
C VAL A 336 -20.57 -14.13 -8.79
N LEU A 337 -21.18 -13.73 -7.66
CA LEU A 337 -20.55 -13.81 -6.34
C LEU A 337 -20.18 -15.25 -5.95
N MET A 338 -21.04 -16.22 -6.28
CA MET A 338 -20.77 -17.64 -6.05
C MET A 338 -19.59 -18.13 -6.91
N ASP A 339 -19.53 -17.77 -8.19
CA ASP A 339 -18.42 -18.11 -9.09
C ASP A 339 -17.10 -17.42 -8.70
N MET A 340 -17.21 -16.23 -8.11
CA MET A 340 -16.10 -15.53 -7.47
C MET A 340 -15.60 -16.23 -6.19
N LYS A 341 -16.33 -17.23 -5.67
CA LYS A 341 -16.17 -17.85 -4.34
C LYS A 341 -16.22 -16.82 -3.22
N ARG A 342 -17.25 -15.98 -3.23
CA ARG A 342 -17.58 -15.12 -2.10
C ARG A 342 -18.50 -15.89 -1.14
N GLU A 343 -18.22 -15.78 0.15
CA GLU A 343 -18.96 -16.46 1.22
C GLU A 343 -20.14 -15.61 1.72
N TYR A 344 -20.73 -14.82 0.81
CA TYR A 344 -21.84 -13.91 1.08
C TYR A 344 -22.60 -13.67 -0.23
N ASN A 345 -23.84 -13.21 -0.11
CA ASN A 345 -24.72 -12.83 -1.21
C ASN A 345 -24.99 -11.30 -1.20
N ARG A 346 -25.71 -10.82 -2.20
CA ARG A 346 -26.12 -9.41 -2.33
C ARG A 346 -26.90 -8.94 -1.11
N LYS A 347 -27.84 -9.74 -0.60
CA LYS A 347 -28.65 -9.38 0.57
C LYS A 347 -27.78 -9.18 1.81
N ASP A 348 -26.80 -10.02 2.05
CA ASP A 348 -25.87 -9.88 3.17
C ASP A 348 -25.13 -8.54 3.11
N PHE A 349 -24.70 -8.12 1.92
CA PHE A 349 -24.09 -6.80 1.72
C PHE A 349 -25.10 -5.66 1.93
N GLU A 350 -26.32 -5.77 1.40
CA GLU A 350 -27.36 -4.76 1.60
C GLU A 350 -27.72 -4.61 3.09
N ASP A 351 -27.76 -5.71 3.85
CA ASP A 351 -28.03 -5.72 5.28
C ASP A 351 -26.95 -4.96 6.05
N ILE A 352 -25.66 -5.10 5.69
CA ILE A 352 -24.56 -4.29 6.25
C ILE A 352 -24.81 -2.79 5.99
N VAL A 353 -25.12 -2.44 4.72
CA VAL A 353 -25.27 -1.04 4.32
C VAL A 353 -26.44 -0.39 5.04
N VAL A 354 -27.59 -1.08 5.12
CA VAL A 354 -28.79 -0.60 5.82
C VAL A 354 -28.50 -0.46 7.31
N PHE A 355 -27.98 -1.51 7.95
CA PHE A 355 -27.72 -1.53 9.38
C PHE A 355 -26.79 -0.39 9.82
N LEU A 356 -25.68 -0.17 9.10
CA LEU A 356 -24.71 0.87 9.44
C LEU A 356 -25.26 2.27 9.18
N ARG A 357 -26.00 2.49 8.08
CA ARG A 357 -26.61 3.80 7.79
C ARG A 357 -27.71 4.19 8.77
N GLU A 358 -28.43 3.22 9.33
CA GLU A 358 -29.44 3.46 10.35
C GLU A 358 -28.84 3.84 11.72
N ARG A 359 -27.68 3.28 12.07
CA ARG A 359 -27.08 3.39 13.42
C ARG A 359 -25.91 4.37 13.51
N VAL A 360 -25.26 4.68 12.40
CA VAL A 360 -24.11 5.59 12.35
C VAL A 360 -24.51 6.80 11.50
N PRO A 361 -24.69 7.99 12.09
CA PRO A 361 -25.04 9.20 11.37
C PRO A 361 -24.01 9.54 10.29
N ASP A 362 -24.52 9.98 9.13
CA ASP A 362 -23.71 10.37 7.97
C ASP A 362 -22.68 9.29 7.55
N MET A 363 -23.03 7.99 7.70
CA MET A 363 -22.16 6.87 7.34
C MET A 363 -21.83 6.82 5.85
N THR A 364 -20.54 6.84 5.53
CA THR A 364 -20.03 6.63 4.17
C THR A 364 -19.60 5.18 3.97
N ILE A 365 -20.21 4.52 2.98
CA ILE A 365 -19.77 3.21 2.52
C ILE A 365 -19.11 3.38 1.15
N ALA A 366 -17.84 2.98 1.06
CA ALA A 366 -17.14 2.78 -0.20
C ALA A 366 -17.21 1.31 -0.60
N THR A 367 -17.28 1.03 -1.91
CA THR A 367 -17.31 -0.35 -2.41
C THR A 367 -16.58 -0.48 -3.75
N ASP A 368 -16.20 -1.71 -4.10
CA ASP A 368 -15.60 -2.06 -5.39
C ASP A 368 -16.55 -2.93 -6.19
N ILE A 369 -16.53 -2.75 -7.50
CA ILE A 369 -17.19 -3.58 -8.50
C ILE A 369 -16.17 -4.08 -9.51
N ILE A 370 -16.29 -5.34 -9.91
CA ILE A 370 -15.52 -5.96 -10.99
C ILE A 370 -16.48 -6.24 -12.14
N CYS A 371 -16.44 -5.41 -13.18
CA CYS A 371 -17.20 -5.60 -14.41
C CYS A 371 -16.52 -6.63 -15.31
N GLY A 372 -17.31 -7.49 -15.97
CA GLY A 372 -16.81 -8.44 -16.96
C GLY A 372 -16.17 -9.69 -16.38
N PHE A 373 -16.57 -10.11 -15.17
CA PHE A 373 -16.16 -11.40 -14.64
C PHE A 373 -16.55 -12.52 -15.65
N PRO A 374 -15.75 -13.59 -15.81
CA PRO A 374 -15.93 -14.57 -16.89
C PRO A 374 -17.35 -15.16 -17.05
N THR A 375 -18.10 -15.30 -15.96
CA THR A 375 -19.46 -15.86 -15.98
C THR A 375 -20.57 -14.81 -16.01
N GLU A 376 -20.21 -13.52 -16.00
CA GLU A 376 -21.18 -12.41 -15.91
C GLU A 376 -22.02 -12.28 -17.19
N THR A 377 -23.32 -12.53 -17.07
CA THR A 377 -24.31 -12.29 -18.11
C THR A 377 -24.84 -10.84 -18.06
N GLU A 378 -25.67 -10.46 -19.04
CA GLU A 378 -26.29 -9.14 -19.03
C GLU A 378 -27.26 -8.97 -17.86
N SER A 379 -28.01 -10.01 -17.49
CA SER A 379 -28.91 -10.00 -16.34
C SER A 379 -28.14 -9.80 -15.03
N ASP A 380 -26.98 -10.47 -14.88
CA ASP A 380 -26.12 -10.31 -13.70
C ASP A 380 -25.57 -8.87 -13.58
N PHE A 381 -25.25 -8.27 -14.72
CA PHE A 381 -24.79 -6.89 -14.75
C PHE A 381 -25.92 -5.90 -14.42
N ASP A 382 -27.15 -6.16 -14.89
CA ASP A 382 -28.32 -5.35 -14.53
C ASP A 382 -28.63 -5.42 -13.02
N GLU A 383 -28.42 -6.57 -12.38
CA GLU A 383 -28.47 -6.68 -10.91
C GLU A 383 -27.43 -5.77 -10.24
N THR A 384 -26.20 -5.75 -10.75
CA THR A 384 -25.15 -4.84 -10.27
C THR A 384 -25.52 -3.36 -10.43
N MET A 385 -26.09 -3.00 -11.58
CA MET A 385 -26.60 -1.64 -11.83
C MET A 385 -27.71 -1.26 -10.85
N SER A 386 -28.65 -2.17 -10.59
CA SER A 386 -29.76 -1.92 -9.64
C SER A 386 -29.26 -1.69 -8.22
N LEU A 387 -28.25 -2.43 -7.76
CA LEU A 387 -27.64 -2.27 -6.44
C LEU A 387 -27.01 -0.87 -6.30
N CYS A 388 -26.23 -0.47 -7.30
CA CYS A 388 -25.57 0.84 -7.31
C CYS A 388 -26.59 2.00 -7.40
N ALA A 389 -27.64 1.85 -8.21
CA ALA A 389 -28.71 2.83 -8.34
C ALA A 389 -29.52 3.00 -7.05
N LYS A 390 -29.78 1.90 -6.33
CA LYS A 390 -30.49 1.89 -5.03
C LYS A 390 -29.71 2.64 -3.96
N HIS A 391 -28.42 2.35 -3.80
CA HIS A 391 -27.65 2.85 -2.66
C HIS A 391 -26.84 4.13 -2.91
N LYS A 392 -26.64 4.52 -4.19
CA LYS A 392 -25.95 5.75 -4.62
C LYS A 392 -24.67 6.01 -3.83
N PHE A 393 -23.73 5.08 -3.90
CA PHE A 393 -22.48 5.15 -3.14
C PHE A 393 -21.66 6.42 -3.44
N PRO A 394 -21.21 7.17 -2.42
CA PRO A 394 -20.33 8.32 -2.65
C PRO A 394 -18.99 7.94 -3.28
N SER A 395 -18.46 6.76 -2.93
CA SER A 395 -17.20 6.22 -3.43
C SER A 395 -17.42 4.82 -4.01
N LEU A 396 -17.28 4.71 -5.33
CA LEU A 396 -17.46 3.46 -6.08
C LEU A 396 -16.24 3.19 -6.94
N PHE A 397 -15.49 2.13 -6.63
CA PHE A 397 -14.32 1.71 -7.39
C PHE A 397 -14.74 0.73 -8.48
N ILE A 398 -14.91 1.23 -9.71
CA ILE A 398 -15.28 0.42 -10.87
C ILE A 398 -14.01 -0.10 -11.52
N ASN A 399 -13.80 -1.41 -11.48
CA ASN A 399 -12.67 -2.08 -12.10
C ASN A 399 -13.15 -3.07 -13.16
N GLN A 400 -12.33 -3.30 -14.19
CA GLN A 400 -12.55 -4.39 -15.12
C GLN A 400 -11.93 -5.69 -14.59
N PHE A 401 -12.53 -6.83 -14.91
CA PHE A 401 -11.92 -8.11 -14.65
C PHE A 401 -10.65 -8.26 -15.49
N PHE A 402 -9.55 -8.58 -14.81
CA PHE A 402 -8.32 -8.97 -15.46
C PHE A 402 -7.92 -10.38 -15.04
N PRO A 403 -7.67 -11.29 -15.99
CA PRO A 403 -7.21 -12.63 -15.68
C PRO A 403 -5.80 -12.55 -15.10
N ARG A 404 -5.57 -13.25 -13.99
CA ARG A 404 -4.28 -13.24 -13.31
C ARG A 404 -3.66 -14.62 -13.37
N PRO A 405 -2.46 -14.78 -13.97
CA PRO A 405 -1.82 -16.09 -14.10
C PRO A 405 -1.77 -16.84 -12.76
N GLY A 406 -2.27 -18.07 -12.74
CA GLY A 406 -2.32 -18.91 -11.54
C GLY A 406 -3.63 -18.90 -10.77
N THR A 407 -4.56 -17.98 -11.05
CA THR A 407 -5.89 -17.98 -10.40
C THR A 407 -6.88 -18.87 -11.16
N PRO A 408 -7.90 -19.45 -10.49
CA PRO A 408 -8.95 -20.23 -11.16
C PRO A 408 -9.67 -19.45 -12.27
N ALA A 409 -10.02 -18.19 -12.02
CA ALA A 409 -10.73 -17.35 -12.99
C ALA A 409 -9.91 -17.03 -14.24
N ALA A 410 -8.57 -17.13 -14.18
CA ALA A 410 -7.73 -16.91 -15.36
C ALA A 410 -7.87 -18.00 -16.43
N LYS A 411 -8.39 -19.18 -16.06
CA LYS A 411 -8.63 -20.31 -16.97
C LYS A 411 -10.04 -20.31 -17.57
N MET A 412 -10.92 -19.42 -17.10
CA MET A 412 -12.30 -19.33 -17.57
C MET A 412 -12.37 -18.59 -18.91
N VAL A 413 -13.41 -18.88 -19.69
CA VAL A 413 -13.69 -18.17 -20.95
C VAL A 413 -14.07 -16.73 -20.63
N LYS A 414 -13.37 -15.77 -21.23
CA LYS A 414 -13.56 -14.35 -20.93
C LYS A 414 -14.79 -13.81 -21.63
N VAL A 415 -15.47 -12.87 -20.98
CA VAL A 415 -16.43 -11.99 -21.64
C VAL A 415 -15.69 -11.16 -22.70
N PRO A 416 -16.26 -10.97 -23.91
CA PRO A 416 -15.64 -10.15 -24.95
C PRO A 416 -15.32 -8.74 -24.45
N THR A 417 -14.13 -8.23 -24.78
CA THR A 417 -13.65 -6.91 -24.32
C THR A 417 -14.63 -5.78 -24.62
N VAL A 418 -15.33 -5.84 -25.76
CA VAL A 418 -16.34 -4.84 -26.16
C VAL A 418 -17.48 -4.78 -25.15
N GLU A 419 -17.97 -5.93 -24.67
CA GLU A 419 -19.03 -5.99 -23.67
C GLU A 419 -18.54 -5.51 -22.30
N VAL A 420 -17.32 -5.89 -21.90
CA VAL A 420 -16.72 -5.38 -20.65
C VAL A 420 -16.59 -3.86 -20.66
N LYS A 421 -16.14 -3.27 -21.79
CA LYS A 421 -16.05 -1.81 -21.98
C LYS A 421 -17.45 -1.16 -21.91
N LYS A 422 -18.45 -1.74 -22.58
CA LYS A 422 -19.84 -1.26 -22.56
C LYS A 422 -20.44 -1.27 -21.15
N ARG A 423 -20.27 -2.35 -20.39
CA ARG A 423 -20.72 -2.48 -19.00
C ARG A 423 -20.03 -1.47 -18.08
N THR A 424 -18.70 -1.39 -18.17
CA THR A 424 -17.92 -0.41 -17.40
C THR A 424 -18.38 1.02 -17.67
N LYS A 425 -18.62 1.38 -18.94
CA LYS A 425 -19.15 2.69 -19.32
C LYS A 425 -20.53 2.95 -18.72
N ARG A 426 -21.48 2.02 -18.83
CA ARG A 426 -22.82 2.15 -18.26
C ARG A 426 -22.79 2.38 -16.74
N LEU A 427 -21.99 1.61 -16.01
CA LEU A 427 -21.86 1.78 -14.56
C LEU A 427 -21.20 3.11 -14.20
N THR A 428 -20.23 3.56 -15.01
CA THR A 428 -19.57 4.85 -14.84
C THR A 428 -20.58 5.99 -15.07
N GLU A 429 -21.36 5.94 -16.14
CA GLU A 429 -22.44 6.91 -16.42
C GLU A 429 -23.48 6.96 -15.28
N LEU A 430 -23.91 5.80 -14.76
CA LEU A 430 -24.76 5.73 -13.59
C LEU A 430 -24.10 6.38 -12.38
N PHE A 431 -22.83 6.09 -12.11
CA PHE A 431 -22.11 6.71 -11.00
C PHE A 431 -22.10 8.24 -11.14
N TYR A 432 -21.84 8.79 -12.32
CA TYR A 432 -21.86 10.23 -12.57
C TYR A 432 -23.26 10.87 -12.57
N SER A 433 -24.32 10.08 -12.69
CA SER A 433 -25.71 10.60 -12.76
C SER A 433 -26.27 11.12 -11.42
N TYR A 434 -25.60 10.86 -10.29
CA TYR A 434 -26.03 11.33 -8.98
C TYR A 434 -24.91 12.06 -8.23
N GLU A 435 -25.31 13.04 -7.42
CA GLU A 435 -24.40 13.81 -6.56
C GLU A 435 -24.54 13.37 -5.09
N PRO A 436 -23.46 12.88 -4.46
CA PRO A 436 -23.53 12.33 -3.10
C PRO A 436 -23.42 13.39 -2.00
N TYR A 437 -23.08 14.64 -2.32
CA TYR A 437 -22.69 15.66 -1.35
C TYR A 437 -23.55 16.93 -1.38
N GLY A 438 -24.59 17.01 -2.21
CA GLY A 438 -25.40 18.22 -2.35
C GLY A 438 -26.00 18.71 -1.01
N GLN A 439 -26.39 17.76 -0.15
CA GLN A 439 -26.90 18.02 1.20
C GLN A 439 -25.86 18.59 2.18
N MET A 440 -24.58 18.62 1.82
CA MET A 440 -23.52 19.17 2.66
C MET A 440 -23.39 20.68 2.52
N VAL A 441 -23.86 21.26 1.41
CA VAL A 441 -23.73 22.70 1.14
C VAL A 441 -24.44 23.52 2.21
N GLY A 442 -23.73 24.47 2.81
CA GLY A 442 -24.19 25.31 3.90
C GLY A 442 -24.01 24.71 5.30
N ARG A 443 -23.70 23.41 5.44
CA ARG A 443 -23.38 22.80 6.75
C ARG A 443 -22.01 23.26 7.23
N ILE A 444 -21.85 23.29 8.55
CA ILE A 444 -20.56 23.50 9.23
C ILE A 444 -20.10 22.15 9.79
N CYS A 445 -18.87 21.74 9.51
CA CYS A 445 -18.29 20.52 10.05
C CYS A 445 -16.81 20.69 10.42
N ASP A 446 -16.32 19.81 11.28
CA ASP A 446 -14.91 19.74 11.62
C ASP A 446 -14.17 18.91 10.55
N VAL A 447 -12.99 19.38 10.14
CA VAL A 447 -12.19 18.85 9.04
C VAL A 447 -10.74 18.73 9.51
N LEU A 448 -10.19 17.51 9.47
CA LEU A 448 -8.78 17.28 9.76
C LEU A 448 -7.96 17.45 8.48
N VAL A 449 -7.10 18.47 8.44
CA VAL A 449 -6.29 18.80 7.25
C VAL A 449 -4.95 18.05 7.32
N THR A 450 -4.68 17.18 6.34
CA THR A 450 -3.47 16.33 6.36
C THR A 450 -2.70 16.32 5.05
N GLU A 451 -3.27 16.84 3.96
CA GLU A 451 -2.70 16.69 2.62
C GLU A 451 -2.72 18.02 1.85
N GLU A 452 -1.85 18.15 0.85
CA GLU A 452 -1.85 19.24 -0.11
C GLU A 452 -2.51 18.79 -1.41
N ALA A 453 -3.38 19.62 -1.98
CA ALA A 453 -4.02 19.32 -3.25
C ALA A 453 -3.02 19.45 -4.41
N TYR A 454 -3.27 18.72 -5.50
CA TYR A 454 -2.41 18.76 -6.70
C TYR A 454 -2.35 20.13 -7.38
N ASP A 455 -3.36 20.98 -7.16
CA ASP A 455 -3.39 22.34 -7.71
C ASP A 455 -2.41 23.30 -7.02
N GLY A 456 -1.84 22.92 -5.87
CA GLY A 456 -0.94 23.75 -5.05
C GLY A 456 -1.61 24.97 -4.39
N GLN A 457 -2.93 25.13 -4.54
CA GLN A 457 -3.71 26.26 -4.05
C GLN A 457 -4.61 25.89 -2.86
N HIS A 458 -4.94 24.61 -2.72
CA HIS A 458 -5.78 24.10 -1.64
C HIS A 458 -5.04 23.08 -0.78
N TYR A 459 -5.46 22.99 0.48
CA TYR A 459 -5.21 21.81 1.29
C TYR A 459 -6.42 20.89 1.27
N VAL A 460 -6.14 19.60 1.49
CA VAL A 460 -7.11 18.53 1.54
C VAL A 460 -7.23 18.06 2.98
N GLY A 461 -8.46 18.07 3.49
CA GLY A 461 -8.80 17.46 4.76
C GLY A 461 -10.00 16.54 4.65
N HIS A 462 -10.26 15.82 5.74
CA HIS A 462 -11.38 14.88 5.83
C HIS A 462 -12.29 15.24 7.00
N ASN A 463 -13.58 15.27 6.74
CA ASN A 463 -14.59 15.40 7.79
C ASN A 463 -14.88 14.05 8.47
N LYS A 464 -15.80 14.03 9.44
CA LYS A 464 -16.24 12.81 10.14
C LYS A 464 -16.64 11.65 9.21
N SER A 465 -17.33 11.93 8.11
CA SER A 465 -17.77 10.94 7.10
C SER A 465 -16.68 10.58 6.08
N TYR A 466 -15.46 11.04 6.31
CA TYR A 466 -14.31 10.89 5.42
C TYR A 466 -14.55 11.48 4.01
N HIS A 467 -15.37 12.51 3.91
CA HIS A 467 -15.49 13.29 2.67
C HIS A 467 -14.26 14.15 2.48
N GLN A 468 -13.77 14.20 1.24
CA GLN A 468 -12.66 15.06 0.86
C GLN A 468 -13.13 16.52 0.84
N VAL A 469 -12.56 17.35 1.71
CA VAL A 469 -12.84 18.78 1.82
C VAL A 469 -11.62 19.58 1.39
N LEU A 470 -11.79 20.40 0.36
CA LEU A 470 -10.81 21.37 -0.10
C LEU A 470 -10.97 22.66 0.69
N VAL A 471 -9.88 23.11 1.32
CA VAL A 471 -9.81 24.38 2.03
C VAL A 471 -8.69 25.24 1.43
N PRO A 472 -8.82 26.58 1.43
CA PRO A 472 -7.75 27.46 0.96
C PRO A 472 -6.43 27.16 1.67
N LYS A 473 -5.33 27.18 0.91
CA LYS A 473 -4.01 26.92 1.45
C LYS A 473 -3.59 28.03 2.42
N ASP A 474 -3.39 27.64 3.68
CA ASP A 474 -2.83 28.45 4.75
C ASP A 474 -2.02 27.50 5.64
N GLU A 475 -0.71 27.76 5.76
CA GLU A 475 0.22 26.93 6.54
C GLU A 475 -0.24 26.72 7.98
N ALA A 476 -1.04 27.63 8.53
CA ALA A 476 -1.61 27.50 9.86
C ALA A 476 -2.61 26.34 10.00
N LEU A 477 -3.13 25.76 8.91
CA LEU A 477 -4.16 24.72 8.93
C LEU A 477 -3.60 23.30 8.90
N MET A 478 -2.39 23.09 8.36
CA MET A 478 -1.82 21.76 8.15
C MET A 478 -1.66 20.99 9.46
N GLY A 479 -2.20 19.77 9.53
CA GLY A 479 -2.19 18.93 10.74
C GLY A 479 -3.21 19.34 11.81
N LYS A 480 -4.15 20.25 11.53
CA LYS A 480 -5.14 20.71 12.51
C LYS A 480 -6.56 20.30 12.16
N LEU A 481 -7.38 20.15 13.19
CA LEU A 481 -8.82 19.98 13.09
C LEU A 481 -9.48 21.37 13.05
N VAL A 482 -10.02 21.75 11.89
CA VAL A 482 -10.56 23.09 11.65
C VAL A 482 -12.06 23.04 11.37
N ARG A 483 -12.78 24.09 11.76
CA ARG A 483 -14.22 24.18 11.54
C ARG A 483 -14.48 24.90 10.23
N VAL A 484 -15.13 24.20 9.31
CA VAL A 484 -15.30 24.62 7.92
C VAL A 484 -16.77 24.71 7.58
N LYS A 485 -17.17 25.82 6.95
CA LYS A 485 -18.48 25.96 6.32
C LYS A 485 -18.39 25.51 4.87
N ILE A 486 -19.20 24.54 4.49
CA ILE A 486 -19.22 24.04 3.13
C ILE A 486 -19.91 25.06 2.20
N VAL A 487 -19.21 25.46 1.13
CA VAL A 487 -19.69 26.45 0.16
C VAL A 487 -20.15 25.83 -1.16
N SER A 488 -19.50 24.76 -1.60
CA SER A 488 -19.86 24.07 -2.83
C SER A 488 -19.52 22.58 -2.74
N ALA A 489 -20.20 21.80 -3.56
CA ALA A 489 -19.99 20.36 -3.67
C ALA A 489 -19.76 20.00 -5.13
N SER A 490 -18.87 19.04 -5.36
CA SER A 490 -18.65 18.40 -6.66
C SER A 490 -18.93 16.90 -6.54
N LYS A 491 -18.67 16.13 -7.61
CA LYS A 491 -18.82 14.67 -7.57
C LYS A 491 -17.86 13.99 -6.58
N PHE A 492 -16.64 14.51 -6.43
CA PHE A 492 -15.55 13.83 -5.73
C PHE A 492 -15.11 14.54 -4.45
N SER A 493 -15.28 15.84 -4.39
CA SER A 493 -14.84 16.67 -3.27
C SER A 493 -15.85 17.76 -2.96
N ILE A 494 -15.70 18.33 -1.79
CA ILE A 494 -16.48 19.45 -1.29
C ILE A 494 -15.51 20.60 -1.05
N VAL A 495 -15.92 21.84 -1.32
CA VAL A 495 -15.12 23.03 -1.02
C VAL A 495 -15.72 23.75 0.17
N GLY A 496 -14.87 24.23 1.07
CA GLY A 496 -15.33 24.95 2.25
C GLY A 496 -14.41 26.10 2.65
N GLU A 497 -15.00 27.04 3.38
CA GLU A 497 -14.31 28.20 3.96
C GLU A 497 -14.10 27.96 5.45
N VAL A 498 -12.90 28.26 5.94
CA VAL A 498 -12.56 28.11 7.35
C VAL A 498 -13.29 29.19 8.16
N VAL A 499 -14.06 28.76 9.15
CA VAL A 499 -14.82 29.65 10.06
C VAL A 499 -14.06 29.86 11.36
N ASP A 500 -13.44 28.79 11.87
CA ASP A 500 -12.67 28.82 13.10
C ASP A 500 -11.57 27.74 13.08
N VAL A 501 -10.42 28.05 13.68
CA VAL A 501 -9.31 27.13 13.83
C VAL A 501 -9.34 26.61 15.26
N THR A 502 -9.99 25.47 15.46
CA THR A 502 -9.97 24.78 16.76
C THR A 502 -8.53 24.34 17.05
N THR A 503 -7.83 25.08 17.91
CA THR A 503 -6.44 24.78 18.29
C THR A 503 -6.42 23.69 19.37
N LEU A 504 -6.68 22.45 18.97
CA LEU A 504 -6.44 21.30 19.85
C LEU A 504 -4.97 20.89 19.71
N HIS A 505 -4.17 21.30 20.71
CA HIS A 505 -2.76 21.02 20.95
C HIS A 505 -1.82 20.96 19.75
N HIS A 506 -1.17 22.11 19.50
CA HIS A 506 0.10 22.17 18.80
C HIS A 506 1.16 21.39 19.60
N ARG A 507 1.51 20.18 19.18
CA ARG A 507 2.91 19.75 19.27
C ARG A 507 3.59 20.29 18.03
N GLN A 508 4.72 20.95 18.22
CA GLN A 508 5.51 21.51 17.12
C GLN A 508 5.84 20.37 16.16
N LEU A 509 5.50 20.53 14.87
CA LEU A 509 5.98 19.62 13.83
C LEU A 509 7.50 19.61 13.93
N LEU A 510 8.10 18.44 14.18
CA LEU A 510 9.56 18.32 14.18
C LEU A 510 10.06 18.74 12.80
N GLU A 511 11.03 19.64 12.74
CA GLU A 511 11.60 20.19 11.49
C GLU A 511 12.20 19.10 10.58
N THR A 512 12.44 17.90 11.12
CA THR A 512 12.82 16.70 10.37
C THR A 512 11.70 15.66 10.48
N PRO A 513 11.31 14.98 9.37
CA PRO A 513 10.34 13.90 9.44
C PRO A 513 10.82 12.88 10.49
N PRO A 514 9.99 12.55 11.48
CA PRO A 514 10.43 11.70 12.58
C PRO A 514 10.87 10.35 12.02
N ARG A 515 12.10 9.95 12.33
CA ARG A 515 12.56 8.57 12.14
C ARG A 515 11.99 7.76 13.31
N SER A 516 10.80 7.19 13.13
CA SER A 516 10.16 6.35 14.14
C SER A 516 10.98 5.09 14.40
N GLY A 517 10.80 4.41 15.54
CA GLY A 517 11.37 3.09 15.81
C GLY A 517 12.90 3.02 16.00
N LEU A 518 13.61 4.16 15.91
CA LEU A 518 14.99 4.23 16.37
C LEU A 518 14.97 4.44 17.89
N VAL A 519 15.40 3.43 18.65
CA VAL A 519 15.74 3.62 20.06
C VAL A 519 16.73 4.77 20.12
N SER A 520 16.31 5.91 20.66
CA SER A 520 17.22 7.02 20.82
C SER A 520 18.38 6.53 21.70
N LEU A 521 19.59 6.52 21.16
CA LEU A 521 20.82 6.26 21.93
C LEU A 521 21.12 7.46 22.84
N THR A 522 20.13 7.99 23.56
CA THR A 522 20.27 9.18 24.39
C THR A 522 20.60 8.77 25.83
N ARG A 523 21.84 8.33 26.02
CA ARG A 523 22.70 8.53 27.22
C ARG A 523 23.91 7.60 27.21
N SER A 524 23.76 6.35 26.79
CA SER A 524 24.85 5.35 26.79
C SER A 524 26.01 5.69 25.83
N SER A 525 25.69 6.24 24.65
CA SER A 525 26.69 6.58 23.63
C SER A 525 27.61 7.74 24.06
N ILE A 526 27.09 8.71 24.82
CA ILE A 526 27.87 9.85 25.30
C ILE A 526 28.91 9.40 26.32
N TYR A 527 28.55 8.54 27.28
CA TYR A 527 29.51 7.99 28.25
C TYR A 527 30.58 7.12 27.57
N SER A 528 30.20 6.39 26.53
CA SER A 528 31.13 5.54 25.76
C SER A 528 32.12 6.37 24.95
N ALA A 529 31.66 7.46 24.32
CA ALA A 529 32.51 8.38 23.57
C ALA A 529 33.45 9.19 24.49
N VAL A 530 32.96 9.62 25.66
CA VAL A 530 33.78 10.31 26.67
C VAL A 530 34.82 9.36 27.27
N ALA A 531 34.46 8.10 27.55
CA ALA A 531 35.43 7.09 28.03
C ALA A 531 36.51 6.78 26.98
N LEU A 532 36.14 6.70 25.70
CA LEU A 532 37.10 6.50 24.61
C LEU A 532 38.06 7.71 24.47
N LEU A 533 37.53 8.92 24.59
CA LEU A 533 38.34 10.15 24.55
C LEU A 533 39.32 10.22 25.73
N ILE A 534 38.88 9.85 26.94
CA ILE A 534 39.72 9.78 28.13
C ILE A 534 40.84 8.74 27.95
N LEU A 535 40.54 7.57 27.37
CA LEU A 535 41.54 6.53 27.09
C LEU A 535 42.57 6.97 26.04
N ILE A 536 42.14 7.70 25.01
CA ILE A 536 43.04 8.26 23.99
C ILE A 536 43.96 9.32 24.61
N ILE A 537 43.41 10.21 25.44
CA ILE A 537 44.19 11.24 26.15
C ILE A 537 45.18 10.59 27.13
N ALA A 538 44.75 9.59 27.90
CA ALA A 538 45.62 8.85 28.81
C ALA A 538 46.75 8.13 28.07
N ARG A 539 46.47 7.55 26.89
CA ARG A 539 47.48 6.93 26.04
C ARG A 539 48.46 7.96 25.45
N PHE A 540 47.99 9.14 25.08
CA PHE A 540 48.86 10.23 24.63
C PHE A 540 49.77 10.73 25.76
N ILE A 541 49.24 10.88 26.98
CA ILE A 541 50.03 11.30 28.15
C ILE A 541 51.09 10.25 28.51
N TRP A 542 50.77 8.95 28.41
CA TRP A 542 51.72 7.87 28.64
C TRP A 542 52.87 7.85 27.62
N VAL A 543 52.63 8.25 26.38
CA VAL A 543 53.67 8.26 25.33
C VAL A 543 54.68 9.42 25.51
N PHE A 544 54.33 10.43 26.31
CA PHE A 544 55.17 11.61 26.57
C PHE A 544 55.79 11.67 27.98
N LEU A 545 55.54 10.66 28.82
CA LEU A 545 56.20 10.39 30.10
C LEU A 545 57.16 9.20 29.93
#